data_AF-A0A929YNW2-F1
#
_entry.id   AF-A0A929YNW2-F1
#
_cell.length_a   1.000
_cell.length_b   1.000
_cell.length_c   1.000
_cell.angle_alpha   90.00
_cell.angle_beta   90.00
_cell.angle_gamma   90.00
#
_symmetry.space_group_name_H-M   'P 1'
#
loop_
_entity.id
_entity.type
_entity.pdbx_description
1 polymer ?
#
loop_
_entity_poly.entity_id
_entity_poly.type
_entity_poly.pdbx_seq_one_letter_code
_entity_poly.pdbx_strand_id
1 'polypeptide(L)'
;VGQGVLKGSGRSFGEFNLAEALKACKNVIIGGGGHAAACGVKVEAQKLDDFRKKVNEYYAGLGLIEQEKYLEPQADIKLEDFSELNLALMDEIKSLEPFGNGNLEPIFQLVDVKIVRVNKMGAEGQHLRLDVADASEKQIKLVAFNAPEEWLNLTVGAKADIWINLVENEWQGNRSVEGRILRIKKSSVEKM
;
A
#
# COMPACT_ATOMS: atom_id res chain seq x y z
N VAL A 1 16.10 31.11 -14.97
CA VAL A 1 16.67 30.18 -13.95
C VAL A 1 17.99 30.77 -13.52
N GLY A 2 18.11 31.24 -12.27
CA GLY A 2 19.32 31.92 -11.79
C GLY A 2 20.46 30.92 -11.59
N GLN A 3 21.62 31.21 -12.19
CA GLN A 3 22.81 30.36 -12.16
C GLN A 3 23.22 30.08 -10.69
N GLY A 4 23.32 28.80 -10.31
CA GLY A 4 23.83 28.36 -9.01
C GLY A 4 22.81 28.04 -7.92
N VAL A 5 21.50 28.16 -8.16
CA VAL A 5 20.46 27.78 -7.18
C VAL A 5 19.65 26.59 -7.67
N LEU A 6 19.63 25.53 -6.88
CA LEU A 6 18.83 24.33 -7.09
C LEU A 6 17.49 24.44 -6.35
N LYS A 7 16.44 23.89 -6.94
CA LYS A 7 15.13 23.72 -6.31
C LYS A 7 14.79 22.24 -6.27
N GLY A 8 14.25 21.77 -5.14
CA GLY A 8 13.84 20.39 -4.96
C GLY A 8 12.54 20.28 -4.16
N SER A 9 11.88 19.13 -4.28
CA SER A 9 10.75 18.74 -3.45
C SER A 9 11.06 17.43 -2.74
N GLY A 10 10.65 17.32 -1.47
CA GLY A 10 10.78 16.11 -0.67
C GLY A 10 9.42 15.45 -0.42
N ARG A 11 9.44 14.14 -0.24
CA ARG A 11 8.33 13.33 0.26
C ARG A 11 8.84 12.41 1.36
N SER A 12 8.00 12.12 2.32
CA SER A 12 8.32 11.22 3.43
C SER A 12 7.11 10.38 3.81
N PHE A 13 7.37 9.30 4.53
CA PHE A 13 6.43 8.33 5.06
C PHE A 13 6.84 7.99 6.49
N GLY A 14 5.93 7.38 7.25
CA GLY A 14 6.17 7.02 8.63
C GLY A 14 6.44 8.23 9.52
N GLU A 15 7.46 8.14 10.35
CA GLU A 15 7.74 9.09 11.43
C GLU A 15 8.77 10.16 11.05
N PHE A 16 9.32 10.10 9.84
CA PHE A 16 10.29 11.09 9.40
C PHE A 16 9.63 12.42 9.03
N ASN A 17 9.79 13.43 9.89
CA ASN A 17 9.23 14.76 9.65
C ASN A 17 10.17 15.62 8.79
N LEU A 18 9.81 15.84 7.52
CA LEU A 18 10.60 16.67 6.60
C LEU A 18 10.71 18.13 7.03
N ALA A 19 9.68 18.70 7.65
CA ALA A 19 9.74 20.08 8.11
C ALA A 19 10.80 20.26 9.22
N GLU A 20 10.89 19.30 10.15
CA GLU A 20 11.93 19.30 11.18
C GLU A 20 13.32 19.03 10.60
N ALA A 21 13.43 18.11 9.63
CA ALA A 21 14.69 17.86 8.92
C ALA A 21 15.21 19.12 8.20
N LEU A 22 14.33 19.88 7.54
CA LEU A 22 14.70 21.16 6.93
C LEU A 22 15.09 22.22 7.97
N LYS A 23 14.42 22.25 9.13
CA LYS A 23 14.82 23.14 10.24
C LYS A 23 16.25 22.83 10.72
N ALA A 24 16.60 21.55 10.84
CA ALA A 24 17.96 21.13 11.18
C ALA A 24 18.98 21.57 10.13
N CYS A 25 18.58 21.61 8.85
CA CYS A 25 19.43 21.99 7.71
C CYS A 25 19.48 23.51 7.41
N LYS A 26 18.90 24.38 8.25
CA LYS A 26 18.76 25.83 7.97
C LYS A 26 20.06 26.57 7.60
N ASN A 27 21.22 26.10 8.08
CA ASN A 27 22.51 26.71 7.80
C ASN A 27 23.13 26.30 6.44
N VAL A 28 22.61 25.25 5.78
CA VAL A 28 23.13 24.73 4.50
C VAL A 28 22.15 24.92 3.34
N ILE A 29 20.92 25.35 3.61
CA ILE A 29 19.91 25.65 2.60
C ILE A 29 19.71 27.17 2.45
N ILE A 30 19.27 27.62 1.27
CA ILE A 30 18.84 29.01 1.05
C ILE A 30 17.48 29.24 1.71
N GLY A 31 16.61 28.23 1.67
CA GLY A 31 15.30 28.26 2.28
C GLY A 31 14.45 27.07 1.86
N GLY A 32 13.39 26.83 2.60
CA GLY A 32 12.49 25.70 2.37
C GLY A 32 11.40 25.68 3.41
N GLY A 33 10.38 24.87 3.18
CA GLY A 33 9.23 24.75 4.06
C GLY A 33 8.30 23.64 3.59
N GLY A 34 7.36 23.27 4.46
CA GLY A 34 6.41 22.19 4.22
C GLY A 34 5.84 21.63 5.51
N HIS A 35 5.34 20.41 5.42
CA HIS A 35 4.78 19.64 6.52
C HIS A 35 5.58 18.35 6.71
N ALA A 36 5.14 17.49 7.64
CA ALA A 36 5.82 16.24 7.94
C ALA A 36 6.06 15.37 6.67
N ALA A 37 5.04 15.19 5.83
CA ALA A 37 5.10 14.30 4.67
C ALA A 37 5.64 14.91 3.38
N ALA A 38 5.74 16.25 3.28
CA ALA A 38 6.16 16.91 2.04
C ALA A 38 6.78 18.28 2.29
N CYS A 39 7.83 18.60 1.53
CA CYS A 39 8.48 19.90 1.60
C CYS A 39 8.98 20.38 0.23
N GLY A 40 9.26 21.68 0.15
CA GLY A 40 10.07 22.30 -0.90
C GLY A 40 11.35 22.86 -0.32
N VAL A 41 12.46 22.78 -1.06
CA VAL A 41 13.78 23.25 -0.63
C VAL A 41 14.51 23.96 -1.77
N LYS A 42 15.32 24.96 -1.40
CA LYS A 42 16.26 25.66 -2.27
C LYS A 42 17.65 25.57 -1.67
N VAL A 43 18.63 25.18 -2.48
CA VAL A 43 20.02 24.98 -2.04
C VAL A 43 20.94 25.62 -3.07
N GLU A 44 22.04 26.21 -2.61
CA GLU A 44 23.12 26.61 -3.53
C GLU A 44 23.75 25.35 -4.14
N ALA A 45 24.05 25.35 -5.43
CA ALA A 45 24.56 24.17 -6.13
C ALA A 45 25.83 23.60 -5.48
N GLN A 46 26.68 24.48 -4.93
CA GLN A 46 27.92 24.11 -4.24
C GLN A 46 27.69 23.48 -2.86
N LYS A 47 26.52 23.70 -2.23
CA LYS A 47 26.16 23.16 -0.91
C LYS A 47 25.27 21.92 -0.98
N LEU A 48 25.04 21.38 -2.17
CA LEU A 48 24.16 20.22 -2.34
C LEU A 48 24.67 19.01 -1.55
N ASP A 49 25.97 18.77 -1.56
CA ASP A 49 26.57 17.64 -0.84
C ASP A 49 26.49 17.82 0.68
N ASP A 50 26.69 19.05 1.18
CA ASP A 50 26.51 19.39 2.59
C ASP A 50 25.06 19.20 3.03
N PHE A 51 24.10 19.64 2.21
CA PHE A 51 22.68 19.41 2.46
C PHE A 51 22.36 17.91 2.50
N ARG A 52 22.86 17.13 1.52
CA ARG A 52 22.69 15.68 1.48
C ARG A 52 23.26 15.01 2.73
N LYS A 53 24.48 15.37 3.14
CA LYS A 53 25.10 14.83 4.34
C LYS A 53 24.26 15.14 5.58
N LYS A 54 23.89 16.41 5.75
CA LYS A 54 23.19 16.88 6.94
C LYS A 54 21.78 16.31 7.09
N VAL A 55 21.02 16.15 6.00
CA VAL A 55 19.68 15.53 6.06
C VAL A 55 19.77 14.04 6.40
N ASN A 56 20.77 13.32 5.87
CA ASN A 56 20.99 11.91 6.20
C ASN A 56 21.48 11.71 7.63
N GLU A 57 22.37 12.57 8.13
CA GLU A 57 22.80 12.56 9.54
C GLU A 57 21.63 12.83 10.49
N TYR A 58 20.76 13.79 10.14
CA TYR A 58 19.54 14.04 10.91
C TYR A 58 18.62 12.81 10.93
N TYR A 59 18.36 12.20 9.77
CA TYR A 59 17.57 10.97 9.69
C TYR A 59 18.17 9.84 10.54
N ALA A 60 19.47 9.57 10.38
CA ALA A 60 20.17 8.52 11.14
C ALA A 60 20.13 8.78 12.65
N GLY A 61 20.24 10.04 13.07
CA GLY A 61 20.18 10.45 14.47
C GLY A 61 18.81 10.25 15.14
N LEU A 62 17.73 10.10 14.38
CA LEU A 62 16.40 9.79 14.93
C LEU A 62 16.29 8.35 15.42
N GLY A 63 17.16 7.44 14.95
CA GLY A 63 17.12 6.02 15.33
C GLY A 63 15.79 5.34 14.98
N LEU A 64 15.12 5.80 13.90
CA LEU A 64 13.86 5.23 13.46
C LEU A 64 14.06 3.78 13.00
N ILE A 65 13.22 2.88 13.50
CA ILE A 65 13.21 1.46 13.16
C ILE A 65 11.85 1.07 12.59
N GLU A 66 11.81 -0.01 11.82
CA GLU A 66 10.59 -0.63 11.27
C GLU A 66 9.66 0.36 10.55
N GLN A 67 10.23 1.34 9.81
CA GLN A 67 9.42 2.35 9.12
C GLN A 67 8.63 1.76 7.96
N GLU A 68 9.07 0.62 7.42
CA GLU A 68 8.42 -0.12 6.33
C GLU A 68 6.99 -0.54 6.69
N LYS A 69 6.66 -0.71 7.98
CA LYS A 69 5.30 -1.01 8.44
C LYS A 69 4.27 0.04 8.03
N TYR A 70 4.70 1.29 7.86
CA TYR A 70 3.86 2.40 7.41
C TYR A 70 3.57 2.35 5.90
N LEU A 71 4.28 1.50 5.15
CA LEU A 71 4.02 1.23 3.73
C LEU A 71 3.08 0.03 3.54
N GLU A 72 2.88 -0.78 4.57
CA GLU A 72 2.01 -1.94 4.50
C GLU A 72 0.54 -1.55 4.69
N PRO A 73 -0.41 -2.11 3.91
CA PRO A 73 -1.83 -1.91 4.16
C PRO A 73 -2.20 -2.45 5.54
N GLN A 74 -2.82 -1.59 6.34
CA GLN A 74 -3.39 -1.96 7.64
C GLN A 74 -4.84 -2.36 7.44
N ALA A 75 -5.29 -3.44 8.10
CA ALA A 75 -6.67 -3.87 7.99
C ALA A 75 -7.56 -3.06 8.93
N ASP A 76 -8.67 -2.55 8.41
CA ASP A 76 -9.75 -1.99 9.22
C ASP A 76 -10.62 -3.12 9.79
N ILE A 77 -10.80 -4.19 9.00
CA ILE A 77 -11.66 -5.33 9.34
C ILE A 77 -10.94 -6.63 9.00
N LYS A 78 -11.01 -7.61 9.90
CA LYS A 78 -10.57 -8.98 9.64
C LYS A 78 -11.77 -9.87 9.39
N LEU A 79 -11.70 -10.70 8.35
CA LEU A 79 -12.77 -11.59 7.93
C LEU A 79 -12.28 -13.03 7.85
N GLU A 80 -12.98 -13.91 8.56
CA GLU A 80 -12.81 -15.38 8.50
C GLU A 80 -13.98 -16.07 7.77
N ASP A 81 -15.10 -15.36 7.57
CA ASP A 81 -16.31 -15.83 6.88
C ASP A 81 -16.69 -14.82 5.80
N PHE A 82 -17.06 -15.33 4.62
CA PHE A 82 -17.41 -14.52 3.45
C PHE A 82 -18.93 -14.38 3.25
N SER A 83 -19.74 -14.81 4.21
CA SER A 83 -21.21 -14.73 4.17
C SER A 83 -21.77 -13.35 3.81
N GLU A 84 -21.16 -12.30 4.36
CA GLU A 84 -21.59 -10.91 4.19
C GLU A 84 -20.93 -10.21 2.99
N LEU A 85 -20.06 -10.90 2.23
CA LEU A 85 -19.40 -10.32 1.05
C LEU A 85 -20.34 -10.29 -0.16
N ASN A 86 -21.32 -9.40 -0.10
CA ASN A 86 -22.41 -9.28 -1.08
C ASN A 86 -22.67 -7.82 -1.50
N LEU A 87 -23.54 -7.62 -2.49
CA LEU A 87 -23.82 -6.30 -3.06
C LEU A 87 -24.43 -5.32 -2.05
N ALA A 88 -25.14 -5.78 -1.02
CA ALA A 88 -25.67 -4.90 0.02
C ALA A 88 -24.54 -4.29 0.85
N LEU A 89 -23.55 -5.09 1.26
CA LEU A 89 -22.34 -4.59 1.91
C LEU A 89 -21.59 -3.61 1.00
N MET A 90 -21.51 -3.90 -0.30
CA MET A 90 -20.87 -3.00 -1.26
C MET A 90 -21.59 -1.64 -1.36
N ASP A 91 -22.92 -1.63 -1.36
CA ASP A 91 -23.72 -0.40 -1.35
C ASP A 91 -23.50 0.40 -0.05
N GLU A 92 -23.37 -0.27 1.10
CA GLU A 92 -23.00 0.37 2.37
C GLU A 92 -21.60 0.99 2.31
N ILE A 93 -20.61 0.27 1.77
CA ILE A 93 -19.24 0.80 1.60
C ILE A 93 -19.27 2.02 0.69
N LYS A 94 -19.99 1.98 -0.44
CA LYS A 94 -20.13 3.11 -1.36
C LYS A 94 -20.77 4.33 -0.71
N SER A 95 -21.62 4.14 0.30
CA SER A 95 -22.22 5.27 1.04
C SER A 95 -21.19 6.09 1.84
N LEU A 96 -19.98 5.56 2.06
CA LEU A 96 -18.86 6.24 2.72
C LEU A 96 -18.02 7.10 1.77
N GLU A 97 -18.33 7.08 0.48
CA GLU A 97 -17.68 7.93 -0.51
C GLU A 97 -17.93 9.43 -0.22
N PRO A 98 -17.00 10.33 -0.62
CA PRO A 98 -15.84 10.08 -1.49
C PRO A 98 -14.63 9.53 -0.76
N PHE A 99 -14.00 8.49 -1.33
CA PHE A 99 -12.71 7.99 -0.86
C PHE A 99 -11.55 8.84 -1.40
N GLY A 100 -10.48 8.93 -0.62
CA GLY A 100 -9.28 9.68 -0.94
C GLY A 100 -8.40 9.92 0.27
N ASN A 101 -7.51 10.92 0.17
CA ASN A 101 -6.64 11.26 1.29
C ASN A 101 -7.47 11.79 2.47
N GLY A 102 -7.39 11.11 3.62
CA GLY A 102 -8.19 11.41 4.82
C GLY A 102 -9.50 10.61 4.94
N ASN A 103 -9.90 9.87 3.91
CA ASN A 103 -11.01 8.91 3.93
C ASN A 103 -10.66 7.74 3.01
N LEU A 104 -9.80 6.84 3.48
CA LEU A 104 -9.32 5.72 2.66
C LEU A 104 -10.45 4.72 2.41
N GLU A 105 -10.41 4.04 1.27
CA GLU A 105 -11.25 2.85 1.04
C GLU A 105 -10.99 1.82 2.16
N PRO A 106 -12.02 1.22 2.77
CA PRO A 106 -11.84 0.20 3.80
C PRO A 106 -10.99 -0.97 3.31
N ILE A 107 -10.04 -1.38 4.15
CA ILE A 107 -9.15 -2.52 3.89
C ILE A 107 -9.62 -3.71 4.73
N PHE A 108 -9.96 -4.78 4.04
CA PHE A 108 -10.33 -6.06 4.64
C PHE A 108 -9.13 -7.01 4.62
N GLN A 109 -8.81 -7.63 5.74
CA GLN A 109 -7.90 -8.78 5.79
C GLN A 109 -8.74 -10.06 5.79
N LEU A 110 -8.64 -10.83 4.72
CA LEU A 110 -9.13 -12.20 4.71
C LEU A 110 -8.09 -13.10 5.39
N VAL A 111 -8.49 -13.79 6.45
CA VAL A 111 -7.58 -14.53 7.33
C VAL A 111 -7.57 -16.01 6.98
N ASP A 112 -6.37 -16.59 6.88
CA ASP A 112 -6.11 -18.02 6.66
C ASP A 112 -6.92 -18.67 5.51
N VAL A 113 -7.10 -17.92 4.42
CA VAL A 113 -7.93 -18.35 3.28
C VAL A 113 -7.22 -19.37 2.44
N LYS A 114 -7.97 -20.32 1.89
CA LYS A 114 -7.46 -21.36 0.99
C LYS A 114 -7.50 -20.86 -0.44
N ILE A 115 -6.36 -20.94 -1.14
CA ILE A 115 -6.30 -20.64 -2.57
C ILE A 115 -6.93 -21.79 -3.35
N VAL A 116 -8.07 -21.55 -3.99
CA VAL A 116 -8.80 -22.54 -4.78
C VAL A 116 -8.36 -22.51 -6.25
N ARG A 117 -8.08 -21.32 -6.78
CA ARG A 117 -7.66 -21.14 -8.16
C ARG A 117 -6.60 -20.05 -8.28
N VAL A 118 -5.64 -20.26 -9.17
CA VAL A 118 -4.62 -19.28 -9.56
C VAL A 118 -4.64 -19.15 -11.08
N ASN A 119 -4.92 -17.96 -11.59
CA ASN A 119 -4.83 -17.65 -13.02
C ASN A 119 -3.93 -16.42 -13.23
N LYS A 120 -2.99 -16.53 -14.16
CA LYS A 120 -2.27 -15.37 -14.71
C LYS A 120 -3.08 -14.79 -15.86
N MET A 121 -3.20 -13.48 -15.93
CA MET A 121 -3.93 -12.76 -16.98
C MET A 121 -3.06 -11.67 -17.60
N GLY A 122 -3.50 -11.10 -18.73
CA GLY A 122 -2.74 -10.14 -19.51
C GLY A 122 -1.83 -10.82 -20.54
N ALA A 123 -1.37 -10.07 -21.55
CA ALA A 123 -0.57 -10.59 -22.64
C ALA A 123 0.75 -11.23 -22.18
N GLU A 124 1.31 -10.74 -21.06
CA GLU A 124 2.57 -11.20 -20.48
C GLU A 124 2.34 -12.04 -19.20
N GLY A 125 1.07 -12.32 -18.83
CA GLY A 125 0.74 -13.01 -17.58
C GLY A 125 1.05 -12.20 -16.32
N GLN A 126 1.09 -10.86 -16.44
CA GLN A 126 1.49 -9.92 -15.40
C GLN A 126 0.36 -9.54 -14.43
N HIS A 127 -0.86 -10.03 -14.63
CA HIS A 127 -1.98 -9.83 -13.73
C HIS A 127 -2.31 -11.14 -13.03
N LEU A 128 -2.74 -11.05 -11.77
CA LEU A 128 -3.12 -12.21 -10.98
C LEU A 128 -4.63 -12.18 -10.74
N ARG A 129 -5.27 -13.33 -10.97
CA ARG A 129 -6.60 -13.61 -10.44
C ARG A 129 -6.53 -14.84 -9.55
N LEU A 130 -7.08 -14.71 -8.35
CA LEU A 130 -7.28 -15.79 -7.41
C LEU A 130 -8.77 -16.02 -7.21
N ASP A 131 -9.17 -17.28 -7.05
CA ASP A 131 -10.40 -17.60 -6.34
C ASP A 131 -9.96 -18.18 -4.99
N VAL A 132 -10.42 -17.61 -3.88
CA VAL A 132 -10.06 -18.05 -2.52
C VAL A 132 -11.31 -18.45 -1.75
N ALA A 133 -11.17 -19.41 -0.84
CA ALA A 133 -12.25 -19.90 0.00
C ALA A 133 -11.99 -19.66 1.49
N ASP A 134 -13.07 -19.36 2.21
CA ASP A 134 -13.09 -19.41 3.68
C ASP A 134 -13.23 -20.85 4.20
N ALA A 135 -13.30 -21.01 5.53
CA ALA A 135 -13.47 -22.32 6.17
C ALA A 135 -14.83 -22.99 5.87
N SER A 136 -15.83 -22.22 5.43
CA SER A 136 -17.15 -22.70 5.01
C SER A 136 -17.23 -23.00 3.51
N GLU A 137 -16.09 -22.99 2.81
CA GLU A 137 -15.94 -23.18 1.36
C GLU A 137 -16.68 -22.13 0.50
N LYS A 138 -17.10 -20.99 1.09
CA LYS A 138 -17.59 -19.85 0.31
C LYS A 138 -16.41 -19.18 -0.36
N GLN A 139 -16.61 -18.76 -1.61
CA GLN A 139 -15.52 -18.24 -2.44
C GLN A 139 -15.71 -16.78 -2.80
N ILE A 140 -14.60 -16.06 -2.87
CA ILE A 140 -14.51 -14.73 -3.46
C ILE A 140 -13.40 -14.69 -4.49
N LYS A 141 -13.64 -13.93 -5.56
CA LYS A 141 -12.64 -13.66 -6.60
C LYS A 141 -11.80 -12.46 -6.21
N LEU A 142 -10.49 -12.60 -6.31
CA LEU A 142 -9.52 -11.55 -6.05
C LEU A 142 -8.69 -11.24 -7.29
N VAL A 143 -8.37 -9.97 -7.51
CA VAL A 143 -7.62 -9.49 -8.67
C VAL A 143 -6.49 -8.56 -8.25
N ALA A 144 -5.31 -8.76 -8.82
CA ALA A 144 -4.19 -7.82 -8.79
C ALA A 144 -3.74 -7.50 -10.21
N PHE A 145 -3.69 -6.22 -10.57
CA PHE A 145 -3.05 -5.76 -11.79
C PHE A 145 -1.56 -5.51 -11.52
N ASN A 146 -0.71 -5.81 -12.50
CA ASN A 146 0.76 -5.77 -12.40
C ASN A 146 1.26 -6.39 -11.08
N ALA A 147 0.87 -7.65 -10.85
CA ALA A 147 1.17 -8.34 -9.61
C ALA A 147 2.68 -8.60 -9.46
N PRO A 148 3.24 -8.48 -8.24
CA PRO A 148 4.60 -8.94 -7.96
C PRO A 148 4.83 -10.39 -8.39
N GLU A 149 6.02 -10.68 -8.91
CA GLU A 149 6.38 -12.01 -9.41
C GLU A 149 6.19 -13.11 -8.36
N GLU A 150 6.45 -12.80 -7.09
CA GLU A 150 6.23 -13.70 -5.95
C GLU A 150 4.77 -14.17 -5.80
N TRP A 151 3.80 -13.35 -6.18
CA TRP A 151 2.38 -13.69 -6.11
C TRP A 151 1.94 -14.52 -7.33
N LEU A 152 2.61 -14.35 -8.47
CA LEU A 152 2.36 -15.13 -9.68
C LEU A 152 2.73 -16.62 -9.51
N ASN A 153 3.52 -16.95 -8.49
CA ASN A 153 3.96 -18.32 -8.20
C ASN A 153 3.24 -18.94 -6.99
N LEU A 154 2.04 -18.44 -6.64
CA LEU A 154 1.17 -19.05 -5.64
C LEU A 154 0.63 -20.41 -6.13
N THR A 155 0.40 -21.32 -5.18
CA THR A 155 -0.07 -22.68 -5.47
C THR A 155 -1.48 -22.91 -4.93
N VAL A 156 -2.30 -23.61 -5.70
CA VAL A 156 -3.62 -24.08 -5.25
C VAL A 156 -3.47 -24.95 -4.01
N GLY A 157 -4.38 -24.79 -3.06
CA GLY A 157 -4.38 -25.48 -1.76
C GLY A 157 -3.55 -24.80 -0.67
N ALA A 158 -2.69 -23.83 -1.01
CA ALA A 158 -1.98 -23.06 -0.01
C ALA A 158 -2.93 -22.15 0.78
N LYS A 159 -2.53 -21.83 2.01
CA LYS A 159 -3.21 -20.85 2.86
C LYS A 159 -2.47 -19.51 2.91
N ALA A 160 -3.22 -18.42 3.02
CA ALA A 160 -2.67 -17.08 3.11
C ALA A 160 -3.60 -16.11 3.85
N ASP A 161 -3.01 -15.07 4.41
CA ASP A 161 -3.73 -13.84 4.75
C ASP A 161 -3.65 -12.87 3.58
N ILE A 162 -4.77 -12.26 3.21
CA ILE A 162 -4.85 -11.37 2.04
C ILE A 162 -5.56 -10.08 2.41
N TRP A 163 -4.90 -8.94 2.18
CA TRP A 163 -5.49 -7.61 2.35
C TRP A 163 -6.09 -7.16 1.03
N ILE A 164 -7.34 -6.71 1.06
CA ILE A 164 -8.10 -6.32 -0.12
C ILE A 164 -8.90 -5.04 0.12
N ASN A 165 -9.19 -4.30 -0.94
CA ASN A 165 -10.42 -3.49 -0.98
C ASN A 165 -11.52 -4.31 -1.66
N LEU A 166 -12.75 -4.20 -1.18
CA LEU A 166 -13.90 -4.73 -1.91
C LEU A 166 -14.21 -3.82 -3.10
N VAL A 167 -14.45 -4.42 -4.24
CA VAL A 167 -14.81 -3.73 -5.47
C VAL A 167 -16.03 -4.38 -6.09
N GLU A 168 -16.85 -3.58 -6.73
CA GLU A 168 -17.94 -4.09 -7.54
C GLU A 168 -17.47 -4.32 -8.97
N ASN A 169 -17.72 -5.51 -9.48
CA ASN A 169 -17.52 -5.84 -10.88
C ASN A 169 -18.88 -5.94 -11.57
N GLU A 170 -19.03 -5.28 -12.73
CA GLU A 170 -20.20 -5.40 -13.60
C GLU A 170 -19.76 -5.93 -14.97
N TRP A 171 -20.25 -7.10 -15.34
CA TRP A 171 -19.94 -7.73 -16.62
C TRP A 171 -21.19 -8.30 -17.27
N GLN A 172 -21.49 -7.87 -18.50
CA GLN A 172 -22.69 -8.29 -19.25
C GLN A 172 -23.99 -8.17 -18.44
N GLY A 173 -24.11 -7.09 -17.65
CA GLY A 173 -25.29 -6.82 -16.80
C GLY A 173 -25.33 -7.62 -15.49
N ASN A 174 -24.35 -8.47 -15.21
CA ASN A 174 -24.21 -9.16 -13.92
C ASN A 174 -23.26 -8.39 -13.01
N ARG A 175 -23.76 -7.98 -11.84
CA ARG A 175 -22.98 -7.35 -10.77
C ARG A 175 -22.50 -8.40 -9.77
N SER A 176 -21.27 -8.27 -9.30
CA SER A 176 -20.69 -9.14 -8.26
C SER A 176 -19.70 -8.38 -7.40
N VAL A 177 -19.53 -8.81 -6.15
CA VAL A 177 -18.44 -8.33 -5.28
C VAL A 177 -17.18 -9.14 -5.53
N GLU A 178 -16.07 -8.45 -5.71
CA GLU A 178 -14.73 -9.00 -5.87
C GLU A 178 -13.76 -8.26 -4.93
N GLY A 179 -12.54 -8.76 -4.79
CA GLY A 179 -11.48 -8.09 -4.02
C GLY A 179 -10.35 -7.60 -4.90
N ARG A 180 -9.94 -6.34 -4.76
CA ARG A 180 -8.65 -5.86 -5.29
C ARG A 180 -7.56 -6.15 -4.27
N ILE A 181 -6.56 -6.95 -4.64
CA ILE A 181 -5.48 -7.36 -3.74
C ILE A 181 -4.53 -6.20 -3.48
N LEU A 182 -4.28 -5.92 -2.20
CA LEU A 182 -3.29 -4.95 -1.72
C LEU A 182 -2.03 -5.63 -1.20
N ARG A 183 -2.16 -6.81 -0.57
CA ARG A 183 -1.05 -7.58 -0.02
C ARG A 183 -1.43 -9.04 0.14
N ILE A 184 -0.46 -9.93 -0.05
CA ILE A 184 -0.58 -11.36 0.28
C ILE A 184 0.52 -11.72 1.27
N LYS A 185 0.16 -12.41 2.36
CA LYS A 185 1.10 -13.03 3.28
C LYS A 185 0.79 -14.52 3.36
N LYS A 186 1.69 -15.37 2.88
CA LYS A 186 1.53 -16.83 2.99
C LYS A 186 1.47 -17.21 4.47
N SER A 187 0.52 -18.06 4.86
CA SER A 187 0.50 -18.63 6.21
C SER A 187 1.79 -19.43 6.37
N SER A 188 2.62 -19.08 7.35
CA SER A 188 3.76 -19.92 7.71
C SER A 188 3.19 -21.24 8.19
N VAL A 189 3.48 -22.33 7.46
CA VAL A 189 3.24 -23.67 8.00
C VAL A 189 4.15 -23.77 9.23
N GLU A 190 3.59 -23.73 10.44
CA GLU A 190 4.28 -24.29 11.58
C GLU A 190 4.56 -25.75 11.20
N LYS A 191 5.82 -26.04 10.91
CA LYS A 191 6.28 -27.42 10.80
C LYS A 191 6.11 -28.03 12.18
N MET A 192 5.04 -28.79 12.37
CA MET A 192 4.97 -29.79 13.44
C MET A 192 6.01 -30.87 13.20
#